data_AF-A0A135P836-F1
#
_entry.id   AF-A0A135P836-F1
#
_cell.length_a   1.000
_cell.length_b   1.000
_cell.length_c   1.000
_cell.angle_alpha   90.00
_cell.angle_beta   90.00
_cell.angle_gamma   90.00
#
_symmetry.space_group_name_H-M   'P 1'
#
loop_
_entity.id
_entity.type
_entity.pdbx_description
1 polymer ?
#
loop_
_entity_poly.entity_id
_entity_poly.type
_entity_poly.pdbx_seq_one_letter_code
_entity_poly.pdbx_strand_id
1 'polypeptide(L)'
;MSVAGADKKFSYAPSHSVYIVKALEQAKKTKPTEEFIARRHKTYTPKLGDLIACERKPSIDPNFDTYKSYVAAGQYEAHCDIVTEVHDKFVITIGGNVKNSVTRKKWPLDGNKMIGNHDPGSSTSGVICIIENGL
;
A
#
# COMPACT_ATOMS: atom_id res chain seq x y z
N MET A 1 11.04 16.51 -5.93
CA MET A 1 10.86 16.81 -4.49
C MET A 1 11.47 15.67 -3.70
N SER A 2 12.50 15.96 -2.92
CA SER A 2 13.27 15.00 -2.11
C SER A 2 13.47 15.63 -0.73
N VAL A 3 12.43 15.61 0.12
CA VAL A 3 12.47 16.24 1.45
C VAL A 3 11.69 15.39 2.47
N ALA A 4 11.98 14.09 2.52
CA ALA A 4 11.42 13.19 3.55
C ALA A 4 12.46 12.25 4.18
N GLY A 5 13.75 12.49 3.96
CA GLY A 5 14.84 11.76 4.65
C GLY A 5 15.09 10.31 4.21
N ALA A 6 14.36 9.78 3.23
CA ALA A 6 14.54 8.40 2.75
C ALA A 6 15.65 8.21 1.69
N ASP A 7 16.36 9.28 1.29
CA ASP A 7 17.47 9.27 0.32
C ASP A 7 17.27 8.31 -0.86
N LYS A 8 18.27 7.47 -1.18
CA LYS A 8 18.22 6.48 -2.26
C LYS A 8 17.45 5.20 -1.87
N LYS A 9 16.91 5.14 -0.65
CA LYS A 9 16.21 3.98 -0.09
C LYS A 9 14.74 3.94 -0.49
N PHE A 10 14.21 5.06 -1.00
CA PHE A 10 12.86 5.16 -1.56
C PHE A 10 12.90 5.65 -3.01
N SER A 11 12.19 4.93 -3.88
CA SER A 11 12.01 5.32 -5.27
C SER A 11 10.95 6.41 -5.44
N TYR A 12 11.35 7.68 -5.32
CA TYR A 12 10.46 8.82 -5.56
C TYR A 12 9.90 8.81 -6.99
N ALA A 13 8.58 8.83 -7.10
CA ALA A 13 7.88 8.97 -8.37
C ALA A 13 6.59 9.77 -8.18
N PRO A 14 6.17 10.58 -9.18
CA PRO A 14 4.92 11.32 -9.10
C PRO A 14 3.67 10.42 -9.17
N SER A 15 3.82 9.20 -9.72
CA SER A 15 2.73 8.23 -9.82
C SER A 15 2.84 7.16 -8.73
N HIS A 16 1.71 6.88 -8.07
CA HIS A 16 1.60 5.84 -7.05
C HIS A 16 1.99 4.45 -7.57
N SER A 17 1.62 4.15 -8.83
CA SER A 17 1.93 2.86 -9.45
C SER A 17 3.41 2.57 -9.55
N VAL A 18 4.26 3.59 -9.73
CA VAL A 18 5.69 3.39 -9.96
C VAL A 18 6.36 2.86 -8.70
N TYR A 19 6.11 3.45 -7.54
CA TYR A 19 6.73 2.97 -6.31
C TYR A 19 6.07 1.69 -5.79
N ILE A 20 4.76 1.47 -6.04
CA ILE A 20 4.11 0.18 -5.70
C ILE A 20 4.73 -0.95 -6.51
N VAL A 21 4.90 -0.78 -7.83
CA VAL A 21 5.54 -1.79 -8.69
C VAL A 21 6.96 -2.06 -8.24
N LYS A 22 7.74 -1.04 -7.89
CA LYS A 22 9.09 -1.24 -7.38
C LYS A 22 9.11 -1.98 -6.04
N ALA A 23 8.23 -1.64 -5.09
CA ALA A 23 8.11 -2.37 -3.83
C ALA A 23 7.75 -3.86 -4.06
N LEU A 24 6.87 -4.15 -5.03
CA LEU A 24 6.54 -5.51 -5.46
C LEU A 24 7.73 -6.23 -6.11
N GLU A 25 8.57 -5.54 -6.86
CA GLU A 25 9.80 -6.09 -7.43
C GLU A 25 10.84 -6.40 -6.35
N GLN A 26 11.00 -5.52 -5.36
CA GLN A 26 11.90 -5.73 -4.23
C GLN A 26 11.47 -6.95 -3.40
N ALA A 27 10.16 -7.18 -3.25
CA ALA A 27 9.63 -8.35 -2.55
C ALA A 27 9.98 -9.69 -3.22
N LYS A 28 10.35 -9.69 -4.51
CA LYS A 28 10.75 -10.90 -5.26
C LYS A 28 12.26 -11.17 -5.19
N LYS A 29 13.06 -10.24 -4.67
CA LYS A 29 14.52 -10.38 -4.61
C LYS A 29 14.94 -11.15 -3.36
N THR A 30 15.92 -12.03 -3.51
CA THR A 30 16.57 -12.72 -2.37
C THR A 30 17.33 -11.73 -1.47
N LYS A 31 17.82 -10.62 -2.04
CA LYS A 31 18.48 -9.52 -1.33
C LYS A 31 17.90 -8.18 -1.83
N PRO A 32 16.85 -7.65 -1.19
CA PRO A 32 16.29 -6.34 -1.50
C PRO A 32 17.34 -5.24 -1.33
N THR A 33 17.30 -4.23 -2.20
CA THR A 33 18.22 -3.08 -2.17
C THR A 33 17.56 -1.79 -1.69
N GLU A 34 16.24 -1.81 -1.54
CA GLU A 34 15.42 -0.71 -1.01
C GLU A 34 14.78 -1.18 0.29
N GLU A 35 14.53 -0.24 1.21
CA GLU A 35 13.95 -0.53 2.53
C GLU A 35 12.42 -0.59 2.49
N PHE A 36 11.81 -0.11 1.41
CA PHE A 36 10.37 -0.19 1.19
C PHE A 36 10.02 -1.43 0.36
N ILE A 37 9.43 -2.43 1.03
CA ILE A 37 9.19 -3.75 0.44
C ILE A 37 7.69 -4.06 0.51
N ALA A 38 7.11 -4.52 -0.61
CA ALA A 38 5.72 -4.94 -0.59
C ALA A 38 5.54 -6.26 0.16
N ARG A 39 4.48 -6.34 0.95
CA ARG A 39 4.02 -7.48 1.73
C ARG A 39 2.57 -7.81 1.36
N ARG A 40 2.22 -9.10 1.43
CA ARG A 40 0.84 -9.54 1.23
C ARG A 40 0.01 -9.17 2.45
N HIS A 41 -1.10 -8.47 2.24
CA HIS A 41 -1.99 -8.03 3.32
C HIS A 41 -2.60 -9.17 4.13
N LYS A 42 -2.71 -10.36 3.53
CA LYS A 42 -3.21 -11.59 4.18
C LYS A 42 -2.18 -12.37 4.99
N THR A 43 -0.90 -12.02 4.92
CA THR A 43 0.18 -12.73 5.64
C THR A 43 1.12 -11.80 6.38
N TYR A 44 0.82 -10.51 6.42
CA TYR A 44 1.65 -9.49 7.04
C TYR A 44 0.82 -8.58 7.93
N THR A 45 1.21 -8.49 9.20
CA THR A 45 0.59 -7.60 10.18
C THR A 45 1.13 -6.19 9.98
N PRO A 46 0.27 -5.20 9.69
CA PRO A 46 0.70 -3.81 9.49
C PRO A 46 1.32 -3.21 10.76
N LYS A 47 2.34 -2.39 10.56
CA LYS A 47 3.09 -1.67 11.60
C LYS A 47 2.97 -0.16 11.39
N LEU A 48 3.35 0.59 12.43
CA LEU A 48 3.43 2.04 12.36
C LEU A 48 4.38 2.47 11.23
N GLY A 49 3.93 3.38 10.38
CA GLY A 49 4.71 3.90 9.25
C GLY A 49 4.57 3.11 7.94
N ASP A 50 3.95 1.94 7.94
CA ASP A 50 3.67 1.19 6.71
C ASP A 50 2.67 1.93 5.82
N LEU A 51 2.70 1.65 4.52
CA LEU A 51 1.73 2.18 3.57
C LEU A 51 0.77 1.08 3.12
N ILE A 52 -0.53 1.32 3.17
CA ILE A 52 -1.52 0.42 2.59
C ILE A 52 -1.85 0.91 1.18
N ALA A 53 -1.55 0.10 0.17
CA ALA A 53 -1.82 0.42 -1.23
C ALA A 53 -3.13 -0.21 -1.69
N CYS A 54 -4.01 0.61 -2.27
CA CYS A 54 -5.31 0.18 -2.76
C CYS A 54 -5.55 0.68 -4.19
N GLU A 55 -6.37 -0.06 -4.92
CA GLU A 55 -6.86 0.35 -6.23
C GLU A 55 -7.99 1.36 -6.10
N ARG A 56 -8.04 2.30 -7.03
CA ARG A 56 -9.03 3.38 -7.10
C ARG A 56 -10.14 3.07 -8.09
N LYS A 57 -9.88 2.27 -9.14
CA LYS A 57 -10.90 1.90 -10.13
C LYS A 57 -11.72 0.68 -9.69
N PRO A 58 -13.06 0.79 -9.56
CA PRO A 58 -13.95 -0.30 -9.16
C PRO A 58 -13.99 -1.51 -10.08
N SER A 59 -13.56 -1.36 -11.34
CA SER A 59 -13.73 -2.37 -12.39
C SER A 59 -12.58 -3.39 -12.45
N ILE A 60 -11.55 -3.22 -11.63
CA ILE A 60 -10.38 -4.10 -11.57
C ILE A 60 -10.08 -4.42 -10.10
N ASP A 61 -9.77 -5.68 -9.81
CA ASP A 61 -9.40 -6.14 -8.46
C ASP A 61 -7.95 -6.63 -8.45
N PRO A 62 -6.98 -5.72 -8.68
CA PRO A 62 -5.59 -6.10 -8.68
C PRO A 62 -5.13 -6.42 -7.26
N ASN A 63 -4.34 -7.47 -7.14
CA ASN A 63 -3.74 -7.90 -5.89
C ASN A 63 -2.22 -7.92 -6.02
N PHE A 64 -1.55 -8.35 -4.95
CA PHE A 64 -0.10 -8.48 -4.86
C PHE A 64 0.56 -9.14 -6.08
N ASP A 65 -0.08 -10.16 -6.67
CA ASP A 65 0.49 -10.90 -7.80
C ASP A 65 0.15 -10.29 -9.16
N THR A 66 -1.04 -9.70 -9.29
CA THR A 66 -1.59 -9.27 -10.59
C THR A 66 -1.37 -7.79 -10.90
N TYR A 67 -1.13 -6.94 -9.89
CA TYR A 67 -1.06 -5.48 -10.08
C TYR A 67 -0.04 -5.05 -11.14
N LYS A 68 1.13 -5.69 -11.22
CA LYS A 68 2.14 -5.34 -12.23
C LYS A 68 1.62 -5.52 -13.67
N SER A 69 0.77 -6.52 -13.91
CA SER A 69 0.16 -6.77 -15.22
C SER A 69 -0.87 -5.69 -15.57
N TYR A 70 -1.67 -5.24 -14.60
CA TYR A 70 -2.60 -4.12 -14.76
C TYR A 70 -1.87 -2.80 -15.07
N VAL A 71 -0.74 -2.55 -14.40
CA VAL A 71 0.10 -1.39 -14.70
C VAL A 71 0.64 -1.43 -16.13
N ALA A 72 1.14 -2.59 -16.57
CA ALA A 72 1.64 -2.78 -17.93
C ALA A 72 0.54 -2.60 -19.01
N ALA A 73 -0.71 -2.95 -18.68
CA ALA A 73 -1.87 -2.73 -19.55
C ALA A 73 -2.41 -1.28 -19.54
N GLY A 74 -1.78 -0.37 -18.78
CA GLY A 74 -2.25 1.01 -18.62
C GLY A 74 -3.54 1.14 -17.81
N GLN A 75 -3.95 0.08 -17.11
CA GLN A 75 -5.16 -0.01 -16.30
C GLN A 75 -4.81 0.12 -14.83
N TYR A 76 -4.31 1.28 -14.40
CA TYR A 76 -3.89 1.47 -13.01
C TYR A 76 -4.28 2.84 -12.48
N GLU A 77 -4.99 2.87 -11.36
CA GLU A 77 -5.12 4.05 -10.53
C GLU A 77 -5.03 3.61 -9.07
N ALA A 78 -3.93 3.89 -8.38
CA ALA A 78 -3.77 3.48 -7.00
C ALA A 78 -3.63 4.69 -6.07
N HIS A 79 -4.00 4.50 -4.80
CA HIS A 79 -3.67 5.40 -3.71
C HIS A 79 -2.95 4.64 -2.59
N CYS A 80 -2.29 5.37 -1.71
CA CYS A 80 -1.69 4.81 -0.51
C CYS A 80 -2.05 5.67 0.70
N ASP A 81 -2.36 5.01 1.81
CA ASP A 81 -2.56 5.65 3.11
C ASP A 81 -1.49 5.15 4.09
N ILE A 82 -0.92 6.04 4.91
CA ILE A 82 0.12 5.69 5.90
C ILE A 82 -0.51 5.23 7.22
N VAL A 83 0.00 4.17 7.82
CA VAL A 83 -0.38 3.69 9.15
C VAL A 83 0.19 4.62 10.21
N THR A 84 -0.69 5.24 10.99
CA THR A 84 -0.33 6.20 12.06
C THR A 84 -0.63 5.68 13.46
N GLU A 85 -1.47 4.65 13.60
CA GLU A 85 -1.73 4.00 14.89
C GLU A 85 -1.97 2.50 14.67
N VAL A 86 -1.51 1.68 15.62
CA VAL A 86 -1.73 0.24 15.65
C VAL A 86 -2.43 -0.13 16.95
N HIS A 87 -3.58 -0.81 16.83
CA HIS A 87 -4.36 -1.34 17.95
C HIS A 87 -4.55 -2.85 17.76
N ASP A 88 -5.03 -3.55 18.79
CA ASP A 88 -5.14 -5.02 18.75
C ASP A 88 -6.04 -5.57 17.64
N LYS A 89 -7.10 -4.83 17.30
CA LYS A 89 -8.15 -5.26 16.35
C LYS A 89 -8.26 -4.39 15.10
N PHE A 90 -7.47 -3.32 15.01
CA PHE A 90 -7.51 -2.40 13.89
C PHE A 90 -6.24 -1.57 13.80
N VAL A 91 -5.98 -1.01 12.63
CA VAL A 91 -5.00 0.06 12.45
C VAL A 91 -5.69 1.33 11.98
N ILE A 92 -5.08 2.48 12.26
CA ILE A 92 -5.51 3.77 11.75
C ILE A 92 -4.53 4.18 10.66
N THR A 93 -5.10 4.63 9.55
CA THR A 93 -4.33 5.26 8.48
C THR A 93 -4.76 6.68 8.22
N ILE A 94 -3.83 7.47 7.73
CA ILE A 94 -4.06 8.81 7.20
C ILE A 94 -3.56 8.82 5.76
N GLY A 95 -4.36 9.32 4.83
CA GLY A 95 -3.91 9.50 3.46
C GLY A 95 -4.85 10.37 2.65
N GLY A 96 -4.44 10.67 1.42
CA GLY A 96 -5.11 11.64 0.56
C GLY A 96 -4.86 11.39 -0.92
N ASN A 97 -5.90 10.97 -1.63
CA ASN A 97 -6.54 11.77 -2.68
C ASN A 97 -7.81 11.06 -3.19
N VAL A 98 -8.84 11.06 -2.37
CA VAL A 98 -10.22 10.86 -2.83
C VAL A 98 -10.97 12.14 -2.42
N LYS A 99 -11.24 13.03 -3.39
CA LYS A 99 -11.93 14.33 -3.24
C LYS A 99 -11.13 15.50 -2.59
N ASN A 100 -9.82 15.61 -2.77
CA ASN A 100 -9.00 16.72 -2.18
C ASN A 100 -9.08 16.84 -0.65
N SER A 101 -9.24 15.72 0.06
CA SER A 101 -9.28 15.70 1.53
C SER A 101 -8.28 14.69 2.07
N VAL A 102 -7.70 15.01 3.22
CA VAL A 102 -6.92 14.08 4.04
C VAL A 102 -7.90 13.35 4.95
N THR A 103 -8.00 12.03 4.79
CA THR A 103 -8.98 11.23 5.53
C THR A 103 -8.29 10.28 6.50
N ARG A 104 -8.88 10.15 7.69
CA ARG A 104 -8.52 9.14 8.67
C ARG A 104 -9.38 7.91 8.45
N LYS A 105 -8.78 6.74 8.24
CA LYS A 105 -9.50 5.47 8.04
C LYS A 105 -9.14 4.45 9.10
N LYS A 106 -10.15 3.72 9.57
CA LYS A 106 -10.01 2.60 10.50
C LYS A 106 -10.06 1.28 9.72
N TRP A 107 -8.95 0.56 9.71
CA TRP A 107 -8.80 -0.72 9.04
C TRP A 107 -8.96 -1.86 10.04
N PRO A 108 -10.03 -2.67 9.96
CA PRO A 108 -10.17 -3.83 10.83
C PRO A 108 -9.09 -4.86 10.53
N LEU A 109 -8.58 -5.49 11.59
CA LEU A 109 -7.70 -6.65 11.50
C LEU A 109 -8.50 -7.92 11.79
N ASP A 110 -8.20 -8.99 11.07
CA ASP A 110 -8.77 -10.32 11.34
C ASP A 110 -8.15 -10.98 12.57
N GLY A 111 -8.57 -12.22 12.88
CA GLY A 111 -8.05 -12.98 14.02
C GLY A 111 -6.53 -13.26 13.97
N ASN A 112 -5.92 -13.15 12.78
CA ASN A 112 -4.49 -13.29 12.56
C ASN A 112 -3.76 -11.94 12.50
N LYS A 113 -4.44 -10.83 12.82
CA LYS A 113 -3.95 -9.46 12.73
C LYS A 113 -3.64 -9.01 11.30
N MET A 114 -4.39 -9.50 10.31
CA MET A 114 -4.20 -9.22 8.89
C MET A 114 -5.32 -8.33 8.34
N ILE A 115 -5.03 -7.62 7.24
CA ILE A 115 -6.02 -6.75 6.59
C ILE A 115 -6.88 -7.55 5.60
N GLY A 116 -8.16 -7.18 5.50
CA GLY A 116 -9.11 -7.75 4.53
C GLY A 116 -8.89 -7.29 3.08
N ASN A 117 -9.73 -7.73 2.15
CA ASN A 117 -9.50 -7.48 0.72
C ASN A 117 -9.81 -6.07 0.24
N HIS A 118 -10.53 -5.25 1.02
CA HIS A 118 -11.09 -3.98 0.53
C HIS A 118 -10.79 -2.81 1.44
N ASP A 119 -10.70 -1.63 0.84
CA ASP A 119 -10.64 -0.35 1.54
C ASP A 119 -11.92 -0.14 2.38
N PRO A 120 -11.82 0.17 3.68
CA PRO A 120 -12.98 0.42 4.53
C PRO A 120 -13.81 1.63 4.07
N GLY A 121 -13.23 2.55 3.30
CA GLY A 121 -13.91 3.68 2.68
C GLY A 121 -14.49 3.39 1.28
N SER A 122 -14.24 2.20 0.71
CA SER A 122 -14.71 1.82 -0.63
C SER A 122 -14.76 0.29 -0.78
N SER A 123 -15.97 -0.27 -0.84
CA SER A 123 -16.18 -1.72 -1.01
C SER A 123 -15.73 -2.27 -2.38
N THR A 124 -15.40 -1.40 -3.33
CA THR A 124 -14.95 -1.77 -4.67
C THR A 124 -13.45 -1.55 -4.88
N SER A 125 -12.77 -0.95 -3.90
CA SER A 125 -11.33 -0.71 -3.95
C SER A 125 -10.59 -1.87 -3.30
N GLY A 126 -9.95 -2.71 -4.12
CA GLY A 126 -9.14 -3.84 -3.67
C GLY A 126 -7.83 -3.40 -3.01
N VAL A 127 -7.40 -4.14 -1.98
CA VAL A 127 -6.07 -4.00 -1.37
C VAL A 127 -5.06 -4.71 -2.25
N ILE A 128 -4.08 -3.93 -2.75
CA ILE A 128 -3.01 -4.44 -3.59
C ILE A 128 -1.93 -5.09 -2.72
N CYS A 129 -1.39 -4.32 -1.77
CA CYS A 129 -0.33 -4.76 -0.87
C CYS A 129 -0.18 -3.81 0.33
N ILE A 130 0.59 -4.24 1.32
CA ILE A 130 1.14 -3.37 2.37
C ILE A 130 2.61 -3.12 2.02
N ILE A 131 3.04 -1.88 1.86
CA ILE A 131 4.46 -1.53 1.70
C ILE A 131 5.03 -1.36 3.11
N GLU A 132 5.86 -2.32 3.52
CA GLU A 132 6.59 -2.26 4.78
C GLU A 132 7.59 -1.10 4.73
N ASN A 133 7.56 -0.25 5.76
CA ASN A 133 8.59 0.75 5.98
C ASN A 133 9.76 0.12 6.75
N GLY A 134 10.90 -0.05 6.09
CA GLY A 134 12.11 -0.64 6.67
C GLY A 134 13.11 0.35 7.28
N LEU A 135 12.75 1.62 7.42
CA LEU A 135 13.57 2.67 8.05
C LEU A 135 13.60 2.56 9.58
#